data_AF-A0A135S1C2-F1
#
_entry.id   AF-A0A135S1C2-F1
#
_cell.length_a   1.000
_cell.length_b   1.000
_cell.length_c   1.000
_cell.angle_alpha   90.00
_cell.angle_beta   90.00
_cell.angle_gamma   90.00
#
_symmetry.space_group_name_H-M   'P 1'
#
loop_
_entity.id
_entity.type
_entity.pdbx_description
1 polymer ?
#
loop_
_entity_poly.entity_id
_entity_poly.type
_entity_poly.pdbx_seq_one_letter_code
_entity_poly.pdbx_strand_id
1 'polypeptide(L)'
;MFFVQTAQARVLYLSCLTCVIVLVVFFSYNLFPHLHLRAVHIAYSRLKTASDFQAPFAPEGLGGPDADNLFLGRPGEILKPTLTPNEKGQPTYAILMPTYINHLTYVVNFLQSYTCLCTDHQEVDIHLIVSDSKEVKAFQDAIDGLKRCGERFSIFSTPKANINGPKPKINIVNFYDIYPDTFRSIIKGNITADDTSALLNERGRYQYQTIKKMSAAIRLEYDWGLWLDSEAVVVQPFSMREVFDVYVKAPTVWRSRNSRTDFMVSLINGSANVLGRDIESFGKALWNLESVQWMLEKEVVNDLVKSVEKAHKQDFWNVWAMRGSPFEINLYNLHIQARKLESNDHLFTKYQVVETEREMDRFGMGAAKPIMDQIKMTGIFETSYLLLKATEVVPGFSRMMRYYGQRLLRFDDLDVAPPEVVDRFLLDTPINILSETKPFEKRFTWIEIPTPVHFGSLVLRGTLPTGVFLIFASIAIVKPRTCCIVDRIMRWTWPIRVLKKIIAVAKISIRGKLRQRVSDIANPATFNFRLGSSTQVFAIGRVEV
;
A
#
# COMPACT_ATOMS: atom_id res chain seq x y z
N MET A 1 -59.49 39.97 -13.19
CA MET A 1 -58.19 40.13 -12.50
C MET A 1 -57.49 38.79 -12.16
N PHE A 2 -57.84 37.67 -12.80
CA PHE A 2 -57.28 36.32 -12.49
C PHE A 2 -56.34 35.73 -13.56
N PHE A 3 -56.21 36.36 -14.74
CA PHE A 3 -55.38 35.84 -15.84
C PHE A 3 -53.91 36.28 -15.81
N VAL A 4 -53.57 37.32 -15.03
CA VAL A 4 -52.20 37.86 -14.98
C VAL A 4 -51.30 37.07 -14.03
N GLN A 5 -51.87 36.45 -12.98
CA GLN A 5 -51.12 35.66 -12.01
C GLN A 5 -50.64 34.31 -12.55
N THR A 6 -51.38 33.68 -13.46
CA THR A 6 -51.02 32.38 -14.05
C THR A 6 -49.86 32.50 -15.04
N ALA A 7 -49.73 33.62 -15.75
CA ALA A 7 -48.59 33.89 -16.63
C ALA A 7 -47.29 34.10 -15.84
N GLN A 8 -47.34 34.88 -14.76
CA GLN A 8 -46.17 35.12 -13.90
C GLN A 8 -45.74 33.85 -13.16
N ALA A 9 -46.68 33.03 -12.70
CA ALA A 9 -46.39 31.72 -12.09
C ALA A 9 -45.72 30.75 -13.08
N ARG A 10 -46.15 30.75 -14.35
CA ARG A 10 -45.52 29.93 -15.41
C ARG A 10 -44.10 30.38 -15.72
N VAL A 11 -43.84 31.69 -15.78
CA VAL A 11 -42.49 32.23 -15.99
C VAL A 11 -41.57 31.90 -14.81
N LEU A 12 -42.07 31.99 -13.58
CA LEU A 12 -41.32 31.60 -12.39
C LEU A 12 -41.03 30.09 -12.35
N TYR A 13 -42.00 29.27 -12.74
CA TYR A 13 -41.83 27.82 -12.82
C TYR A 13 -40.81 27.42 -13.90
N LEU A 14 -40.89 28.02 -15.09
CA LEU A 14 -39.96 27.76 -16.19
C LEU A 14 -38.54 28.23 -15.86
N SER A 15 -38.38 29.37 -15.18
CA SER A 15 -37.06 29.84 -14.74
C SER A 15 -36.46 28.95 -13.66
N CYS A 16 -37.24 28.50 -12.67
CA CYS A 16 -36.79 27.51 -11.69
C CYS A 16 -36.40 26.17 -12.35
N LEU A 17 -37.20 25.67 -13.29
CA LEU A 17 -36.91 24.43 -14.02
C LEU A 17 -35.62 24.56 -14.84
N THR A 18 -35.41 25.70 -15.48
CA THR A 18 -34.18 25.97 -16.25
C THR A 18 -32.96 26.03 -15.34
N CYS A 19 -33.06 26.67 -14.16
CA CYS A 19 -31.98 26.67 -13.16
C CYS A 19 -31.65 25.26 -12.65
N VAL A 20 -32.66 24.41 -12.42
CA VAL A 20 -32.44 23.01 -12.01
C VAL A 20 -31.76 22.22 -13.12
N ILE A 21 -32.18 22.38 -14.38
CA ILE A 21 -31.55 21.69 -15.52
C ILE A 21 -30.09 22.15 -15.68
N VAL A 22 -29.81 23.45 -15.59
CA VAL A 22 -28.44 23.98 -15.68
C VAL A 22 -27.58 23.48 -14.52
N LEU A 23 -28.10 23.43 -13.30
CA LEU A 23 -27.37 22.86 -12.16
C LEU A 23 -27.13 21.36 -12.34
N VAL A 24 -28.12 20.59 -12.80
CA VAL A 24 -27.96 19.14 -13.06
C VAL A 24 -26.92 18.91 -14.16
N VAL A 25 -26.93 19.68 -15.24
CA VAL A 25 -25.93 19.58 -16.32
C VAL A 25 -24.55 20.01 -15.81
N PHE A 26 -24.45 21.10 -15.06
CA PHE A 26 -23.18 21.58 -14.51
C PHE A 26 -22.59 20.60 -13.50
N PHE A 27 -23.40 20.06 -12.59
CA PHE A 27 -22.95 19.02 -11.66
C PHE A 27 -22.65 17.70 -12.37
N SER A 28 -23.44 17.30 -13.38
CA SER A 28 -23.13 16.11 -14.17
C SER A 28 -21.81 16.28 -14.94
N TYR A 29 -21.58 17.43 -15.56
CA TYR A 29 -20.37 17.69 -16.34
C TYR A 29 -19.11 17.86 -15.46
N ASN A 30 -19.25 18.40 -14.24
CA ASN A 30 -18.11 18.61 -13.33
C ASN A 30 -17.88 17.44 -12.35
N LEU A 31 -18.87 16.60 -12.05
CA LEU A 31 -18.67 15.37 -11.27
C LEU A 31 -18.32 14.15 -12.13
N PHE A 32 -18.75 14.06 -13.39
CA PHE A 32 -18.48 12.87 -14.22
C PHE A 32 -17.01 12.62 -14.59
N PRO A 33 -16.09 13.62 -14.68
CA PRO A 33 -14.67 13.31 -14.83
C PRO A 33 -14.04 12.68 -13.58
N HIS A 34 -14.75 12.70 -12.44
CA HIS A 34 -14.22 12.27 -11.14
C HIS A 34 -15.05 11.16 -10.46
N LEU A 35 -16.09 10.65 -11.10
CA LEU A 35 -16.86 9.50 -10.65
C LEU A 35 -16.88 8.42 -11.74
N HIS A 36 -15.85 7.57 -11.75
CA HIS A 36 -15.92 6.25 -12.38
C HIS A 36 -16.82 5.33 -11.54
N LEU A 37 -18.14 5.53 -11.64
CA LEU A 37 -19.16 4.61 -11.13
C LEU A 37 -20.15 4.27 -12.26
N ARG A 38 -19.76 3.33 -13.12
CA ARG A 38 -20.62 2.42 -13.89
C ARG A 38 -19.80 1.16 -14.19
N ALA A 39 -20.27 -0.06 -13.97
CA ALA A 39 -21.47 -0.53 -13.29
C ALA A 39 -21.22 -1.98 -12.83
N VAL A 40 -21.32 -2.20 -11.52
CA VAL A 40 -21.63 -3.50 -10.93
C VAL A 40 -23.11 -3.75 -11.22
N HIS A 41 -23.40 -4.30 -12.40
CA HIS A 41 -24.74 -4.74 -12.75
C HIS A 41 -24.63 -5.95 -13.67
N ILE A 42 -24.44 -7.12 -13.08
CA ILE A 42 -24.99 -8.44 -13.45
C ILE A 42 -24.75 -9.35 -12.24
N ALA A 43 -25.80 -9.58 -11.45
CA ALA A 43 -25.95 -10.71 -10.50
C ALA A 43 -27.31 -10.68 -9.75
N TYR A 44 -28.16 -9.65 -9.96
CA TYR A 44 -29.45 -9.53 -9.26
C TYR A 44 -30.66 -10.06 -10.04
N SER A 45 -30.46 -10.86 -11.08
CA SER A 45 -31.57 -11.39 -11.89
C SER A 45 -31.35 -12.84 -12.30
N ARG A 46 -31.47 -13.76 -11.32
CA ARG A 46 -32.00 -15.13 -11.50
C ARG A 46 -32.22 -15.81 -10.15
N LEU A 47 -33.09 -15.20 -9.34
CA LEU A 47 -33.80 -15.91 -8.26
C LEU A 47 -35.27 -15.98 -8.69
N LYS A 48 -35.62 -17.08 -9.36
CA LYS A 48 -37.00 -17.60 -9.44
C LYS A 48 -36.96 -19.07 -9.80
N THR A 49 -37.06 -19.88 -8.75
CA THR A 49 -37.85 -21.11 -8.62
C THR A 49 -37.89 -22.07 -9.81
N ALA A 50 -37.30 -23.25 -9.62
CA ALA A 50 -37.98 -24.50 -9.94
C ALA A 50 -37.44 -25.59 -9.00
N SER A 51 -38.35 -26.07 -8.17
CA SER A 51 -38.35 -27.34 -7.47
C SER A 51 -38.13 -28.53 -8.41
N ASP A 52 -37.85 -29.67 -7.79
CA ASP A 52 -37.79 -31.03 -8.33
C ASP A 52 -36.44 -31.42 -8.93
N PHE A 53 -35.66 -32.19 -8.17
CA PHE A 53 -35.40 -33.57 -8.55
C PHE A 53 -35.00 -34.40 -7.32
N GLN A 54 -35.72 -35.51 -7.16
CA GLN A 54 -35.63 -36.52 -6.12
C GLN A 54 -34.24 -37.19 -6.07
N ALA A 55 -33.74 -37.47 -4.87
CA ALA A 55 -32.93 -38.68 -4.65
C ALA A 55 -33.84 -39.89 -4.86
N PRO A 56 -33.39 -41.01 -5.46
CA PRO A 56 -32.62 -41.99 -4.67
C PRO A 56 -31.60 -42.85 -5.45
N PHE A 57 -30.89 -43.68 -4.67
CA PHE A 57 -30.18 -44.93 -5.02
C PHE A 57 -28.66 -44.91 -5.22
N ALA A 58 -27.97 -45.47 -4.21
CA ALA A 58 -26.82 -46.34 -4.40
C ALA A 58 -27.24 -47.63 -5.13
N PRO A 59 -26.29 -48.32 -5.80
CA PRO A 59 -25.72 -49.50 -5.13
C PRO A 59 -24.21 -49.69 -5.35
N GLU A 60 -23.71 -50.65 -4.58
CA GLU A 60 -22.34 -51.15 -4.42
C GLU A 60 -21.71 -51.74 -5.70
N GLY A 61 -20.37 -51.80 -5.73
CA GLY A 61 -19.66 -53.00 -6.20
C GLY A 61 -18.57 -52.86 -7.27
N LEU A 62 -17.34 -53.21 -6.87
CA LEU A 62 -16.28 -53.92 -7.63
C LEU A 62 -15.30 -53.14 -8.53
N GLY A 63 -14.03 -53.09 -8.06
CA GLY A 63 -12.98 -53.93 -8.66
C GLY A 63 -11.94 -53.31 -9.61
N GLY A 64 -10.76 -52.99 -9.07
CA GLY A 64 -9.46 -53.47 -9.59
C GLY A 64 -8.74 -52.73 -10.74
N PRO A 65 -7.42 -52.97 -10.91
CA PRO A 65 -6.43 -51.99 -11.40
C PRO A 65 -5.79 -52.32 -12.78
N ASP A 66 -4.91 -51.42 -13.22
CA ASP A 66 -3.93 -51.49 -14.33
C ASP A 66 -4.44 -51.38 -15.78
N ALA A 67 -3.91 -50.38 -16.51
CA ALA A 67 -3.34 -50.56 -17.86
C ALA A 67 -2.69 -49.27 -18.40
N ASP A 68 -1.39 -49.40 -18.63
CA ASP A 68 -0.43 -48.56 -19.32
C ASP A 68 -0.78 -48.04 -20.73
N ASN A 69 0.02 -47.03 -21.14
CA ASN A 69 0.50 -46.70 -22.50
C ASN A 69 -0.42 -45.90 -23.44
N LEU A 70 0.05 -44.74 -23.95
CA LEU A 70 0.79 -44.63 -25.23
C LEU A 70 1.03 -43.16 -25.71
N PHE A 71 2.32 -42.77 -25.77
CA PHE A 71 3.06 -42.00 -26.80
C PHE A 71 2.59 -40.66 -27.45
N LEU A 72 3.55 -39.71 -27.39
CA LEU A 72 4.10 -38.80 -28.44
C LEU A 72 3.36 -37.54 -28.94
N GLY A 73 4.06 -36.40 -28.78
CA GLY A 73 4.03 -35.26 -29.72
C GLY A 73 4.44 -33.92 -29.10
N ARG A 74 5.72 -33.52 -29.22
CA ARG A 74 6.14 -32.10 -29.09
C ARG A 74 5.71 -31.34 -30.36
N PRO A 75 5.27 -30.08 -30.25
CA PRO A 75 6.19 -28.96 -30.46
C PRO A 75 5.92 -27.74 -29.55
N GLY A 76 6.98 -27.10 -29.06
CA GLY A 76 6.92 -25.85 -28.28
C GLY A 76 7.85 -25.86 -27.08
N GLU A 77 9.17 -25.91 -27.32
CA GLU A 77 10.15 -25.61 -26.28
C GLU A 77 10.06 -24.13 -25.93
N ILE A 78 9.21 -23.81 -24.96
CA ILE A 78 9.35 -22.61 -24.14
C ILE A 78 10.68 -22.79 -23.40
N LEU A 79 11.62 -21.90 -23.67
CA LEU A 79 12.85 -21.75 -22.89
C LEU A 79 12.48 -21.72 -21.40
N LYS A 80 12.72 -22.84 -20.70
CA LYS A 80 12.69 -22.88 -19.24
C LYS A 80 13.97 -22.19 -18.77
N PRO A 81 13.90 -21.06 -18.05
CA PRO A 81 15.05 -20.59 -17.28
C PRO A 81 15.30 -21.67 -16.22
N THR A 82 16.34 -22.47 -16.43
CA THR A 82 16.72 -23.50 -15.47
C THR A 82 17.44 -22.78 -14.33
N LEU A 83 16.73 -22.52 -13.23
CA LEU A 83 17.39 -22.18 -11.97
C LEU A 83 17.68 -23.50 -11.26
N THR A 84 18.95 -23.87 -11.24
CA THR A 84 19.46 -24.93 -10.36
C THR A 84 19.29 -24.48 -8.91
N PRO A 85 19.02 -25.40 -7.97
CA PRO A 85 19.13 -25.13 -6.54
C PRO A 85 20.46 -24.43 -6.25
N ASN A 86 20.47 -23.43 -5.38
CA ASN A 86 21.72 -22.79 -4.97
C ASN A 86 22.67 -23.87 -4.44
N GLU A 87 23.96 -23.82 -4.77
CA GLU A 87 24.97 -24.88 -4.49
C GLU A 87 25.06 -25.32 -3.01
N LYS A 88 24.36 -24.60 -2.11
CA LYS A 88 24.31 -24.80 -0.65
C LYS A 88 23.00 -25.38 -0.12
N GLY A 89 22.03 -25.74 -0.98
CA GLY A 89 20.72 -26.26 -0.55
C GLY A 89 19.84 -25.24 0.19
N GLN A 90 20.12 -23.94 0.03
CA GLN A 90 19.32 -22.86 0.61
C GLN A 90 18.16 -22.48 -0.30
N PRO A 91 17.00 -22.05 0.27
CA PRO A 91 15.88 -21.60 -0.54
C PRO A 91 16.22 -20.40 -1.42
N THR A 92 15.63 -20.40 -2.61
CA THR A 92 15.64 -19.31 -3.59
C THR A 92 14.50 -18.34 -3.31
N TYR A 93 14.82 -17.05 -3.34
CA TYR A 93 13.89 -15.97 -2.98
C TYR A 93 13.69 -14.99 -4.12
N ALA A 94 12.44 -14.55 -4.30
CA ALA A 94 12.07 -13.62 -5.35
C ALA A 94 11.12 -12.51 -4.87
N ILE A 95 11.32 -11.29 -5.34
CA ILE A 95 10.33 -10.21 -5.26
C ILE A 95 9.56 -10.18 -6.58
N LEU A 96 8.23 -10.25 -6.51
CA LEU A 96 7.32 -10.24 -7.63
C LEU A 96 6.57 -8.91 -7.65
N MET A 97 7.02 -7.97 -8.48
CA MET A 97 6.49 -6.60 -8.51
C MET A 97 5.68 -6.35 -9.79
N PRO A 98 4.35 -6.51 -9.78
CA PRO A 98 3.52 -6.04 -10.87
C PRO A 98 3.55 -4.51 -10.92
N THR A 99 3.81 -3.95 -12.09
CA THR A 99 3.91 -2.50 -12.27
C THR A 99 3.39 -2.08 -13.64
N TYR A 100 3.38 -0.78 -13.91
CA TYR A 100 3.07 -0.21 -15.20
C TYR A 100 3.73 1.17 -15.33
N ILE A 101 3.69 1.76 -16.52
CA ILE A 101 4.49 2.94 -16.84
C ILE A 101 4.26 4.14 -15.91
N ASN A 102 3.02 4.38 -15.45
CA ASN A 102 2.77 5.53 -14.54
C ASN A 102 3.33 5.31 -13.13
N HIS A 103 3.78 4.09 -12.81
CA HIS A 103 4.43 3.76 -11.55
C HIS A 103 5.96 3.69 -11.68
N LEU A 104 6.53 4.07 -12.83
CA LEU A 104 7.97 4.04 -13.09
C LEU A 104 8.77 4.76 -12.00
N THR A 105 8.36 5.96 -11.58
CA THR A 105 9.04 6.73 -10.52
C THR A 105 9.06 5.98 -9.19
N TYR A 106 7.95 5.34 -8.81
CA TYR A 106 7.89 4.57 -7.57
C TYR A 106 8.82 3.37 -7.60
N VAL A 107 8.84 2.63 -8.72
CA VAL A 107 9.75 1.50 -8.89
C VAL A 107 11.21 1.96 -8.87
N VAL A 108 11.55 3.07 -9.52
CA VAL A 108 12.91 3.64 -9.47
C VAL A 108 13.29 4.01 -8.04
N ASN A 109 12.38 4.63 -7.27
CA ASN A 109 12.62 4.96 -5.86
C ASN A 109 12.83 3.70 -5.00
N PHE A 110 12.01 2.66 -5.22
CA PHE A 110 12.20 1.36 -4.58
C PHE A 110 13.58 0.77 -4.91
N LEU A 111 13.90 0.65 -6.20
CA LEU A 111 15.16 0.04 -6.63
C LEU A 111 16.39 0.83 -6.15
N GLN A 112 16.31 2.16 -6.15
CA GLN A 112 17.38 3.02 -5.66
C GLN A 112 17.58 2.84 -4.14
N SER A 113 16.49 2.87 -3.37
CA SER A 113 16.56 2.67 -1.91
C SER A 113 17.00 1.24 -1.55
N TYR A 114 16.50 0.24 -2.26
CA TYR A 114 16.90 -1.16 -2.12
C TYR A 114 18.39 -1.35 -2.41
N THR A 115 18.90 -0.83 -3.53
CA THR A 115 20.33 -0.90 -3.86
C THR A 115 21.20 -0.24 -2.79
N CYS A 116 20.75 0.88 -2.20
CA CYS A 116 21.56 1.62 -1.24
C CYS A 116 21.44 1.18 0.22
N LEU A 117 20.42 0.40 0.59
CA LEU A 117 20.17 0.01 1.98
C LEU A 117 20.12 -1.52 2.21
N CYS A 118 19.87 -2.33 1.17
CA CYS A 118 19.83 -3.77 1.28
C CYS A 118 21.23 -4.37 1.15
N THR A 119 21.67 -5.09 2.19
CA THR A 119 23.04 -5.63 2.32
C THR A 119 23.33 -6.84 1.42
N ASP A 120 22.28 -7.52 0.97
CA ASP A 120 22.31 -8.77 0.20
C ASP A 120 21.43 -8.66 -1.06
N HIS A 121 21.32 -7.46 -1.64
CA HIS A 121 20.47 -7.16 -2.80
C HIS A 121 20.82 -7.95 -4.09
N GLN A 122 21.92 -8.70 -4.11
CA GLN A 122 22.33 -9.60 -5.20
C GLN A 122 21.81 -11.05 -5.02
N GLU A 123 21.31 -11.39 -3.84
CA GLU A 123 20.96 -12.75 -3.45
C GLU A 123 19.45 -13.05 -3.60
N VAL A 124 18.65 -12.04 -3.92
CA VAL A 124 17.20 -12.13 -4.12
C VAL A 124 16.87 -11.52 -5.47
N ASP A 125 16.18 -12.29 -6.32
CA ASP A 125 15.80 -11.83 -7.66
C ASP A 125 14.60 -10.89 -7.59
N ILE A 126 14.62 -9.79 -8.36
CA ILE A 126 13.49 -8.88 -8.49
C ILE A 126 12.89 -9.05 -9.88
N HIS A 127 11.65 -9.53 -9.95
CA HIS A 127 10.89 -9.60 -11.18
C HIS A 127 9.96 -8.39 -11.27
N LEU A 128 10.18 -7.54 -12.27
CA LEU A 128 9.27 -6.45 -12.63
C LEU A 128 8.31 -6.95 -13.70
N ILE A 129 7.05 -7.16 -13.37
CA ILE A 129 6.05 -7.61 -14.33
C ILE A 129 5.41 -6.38 -14.97
N VAL A 130 5.80 -6.08 -16.19
CA VAL A 130 5.33 -4.92 -16.97
C VAL A 130 4.26 -5.34 -17.97
N SER A 131 3.44 -4.41 -18.42
CA SER A 131 2.21 -4.69 -19.18
C SER A 131 2.47 -5.02 -20.66
N ASP A 132 3.52 -4.46 -21.25
CA ASP A 132 3.84 -4.62 -22.67
C ASP A 132 5.32 -4.32 -22.98
N SER A 133 5.75 -4.55 -24.21
CA SER A 133 7.14 -4.35 -24.69
C SER A 133 7.62 -2.89 -24.60
N LYS A 134 6.72 -1.90 -24.68
CA LYS A 134 7.10 -0.48 -24.56
C LYS A 134 7.49 -0.17 -23.13
N GLU A 135 6.72 -0.70 -22.18
CA GLU A 135 7.09 -0.64 -20.76
C GLU A 135 8.41 -1.36 -20.49
N VAL A 136 8.67 -2.53 -21.09
CA VAL A 136 9.95 -3.24 -20.95
C VAL A 136 11.13 -2.30 -21.23
N LYS A 137 11.09 -1.61 -22.38
CA LYS A 137 12.14 -0.67 -22.76
C LYS A 137 12.26 0.49 -21.79
N ALA A 138 11.13 1.11 -21.42
CA ALA A 138 11.13 2.26 -20.51
C ALA A 138 11.70 1.92 -19.12
N PHE A 139 11.37 0.74 -18.59
CA PHE A 139 11.92 0.26 -17.32
C PHE A 139 13.40 -0.11 -17.45
N GLN A 140 13.83 -0.70 -18.57
CA GLN A 140 15.24 -1.00 -18.82
C GLN A 140 16.09 0.29 -18.81
N ASP A 141 15.66 1.31 -19.56
CA ASP A 141 16.32 2.61 -19.62
C ASP A 141 16.41 3.26 -18.21
N ALA A 142 15.35 3.15 -17.41
CA ALA A 142 15.31 3.67 -16.05
C ALA A 142 16.23 2.90 -15.08
N ILE A 143 16.31 1.58 -15.20
CA ILE A 143 17.22 0.73 -14.41
C ILE A 143 18.67 1.03 -14.76
N ASP A 144 18.97 1.20 -16.06
CA ASP A 144 20.30 1.58 -16.52
C ASP A 144 20.72 2.96 -16.00
N GLY A 145 19.75 3.87 -15.85
CA GLY A 145 19.90 5.19 -15.25
C GLY A 145 19.97 5.26 -13.72
N LEU A 146 19.86 4.15 -12.98
CA LEU A 146 19.97 4.16 -11.51
C LEU A 146 21.31 4.77 -11.05
N LYS A 147 21.22 5.67 -10.07
CA LYS A 147 22.39 6.38 -9.54
C LYS A 147 23.22 5.45 -8.67
N ARG A 148 24.54 5.65 -8.68
CA ARG A 148 25.43 5.00 -7.72
C ARG A 148 25.12 5.50 -6.30
N CYS A 149 25.19 4.59 -5.33
CA CYS A 149 25.02 4.93 -3.93
C CYS A 149 26.25 5.69 -3.41
N GLY A 150 26.02 6.80 -2.71
CA GLY A 150 27.05 7.52 -1.98
C GLY A 150 27.33 6.89 -0.62
N GLU A 151 28.07 7.60 0.24
CA GLU A 151 28.37 7.14 1.61
C GLU A 151 27.14 7.09 2.53
N ARG A 152 26.08 7.81 2.15
CA ARG A 152 24.83 7.90 2.88
C ARG A 152 23.65 7.79 1.92
N PHE A 153 22.57 7.22 2.42
CA PHE A 153 21.26 7.27 1.80
C PHE A 153 20.25 7.71 2.87
N SER A 154 19.73 8.92 2.74
CA SER A 154 18.98 9.60 3.81
C SER A 154 19.83 9.71 5.09
N ILE A 155 19.25 9.42 6.25
CA ILE A 155 19.90 9.46 7.57
C ILE A 155 20.80 8.24 7.84
N PHE A 156 20.80 7.23 6.97
CA PHE A 156 21.55 6.00 7.17
C PHE A 156 22.87 6.02 6.40
N SER A 157 23.89 5.44 7.01
CA SER A 157 25.10 5.08 6.29
C SER A 157 24.79 3.96 5.31
N THR A 158 25.20 4.14 4.05
CA THR A 158 25.09 3.10 3.03
C THR A 158 26.04 1.96 3.39
N PRO A 159 25.62 0.69 3.33
CA PRO A 159 26.52 -0.44 3.54
C PRO A 159 27.73 -0.34 2.61
N LYS A 160 28.94 -0.55 3.13
CA LYS A 160 30.19 -0.32 2.38
C LYS A 160 30.23 -1.06 1.04
N ALA A 161 29.69 -2.28 1.00
CA ALA A 161 29.61 -3.09 -0.22
C ALA A 161 28.70 -2.50 -1.31
N ASN A 162 27.76 -1.63 -0.94
CA ASN A 162 26.81 -1.02 -1.86
C ASN A 162 27.33 0.32 -2.42
N ILE A 163 28.32 0.94 -1.77
CA ILE A 163 28.94 2.18 -2.24
C ILE A 163 29.68 1.89 -3.56
N ASN A 164 29.18 2.42 -4.67
CA ASN A 164 29.61 2.05 -6.02
C ASN A 164 29.58 0.53 -6.29
N GLY A 165 28.73 -0.20 -5.55
CA GLY A 165 28.55 -1.64 -5.68
C GLY A 165 27.76 -2.03 -6.92
N PRO A 166 27.57 -3.35 -7.15
CA PRO A 166 26.76 -3.85 -8.26
C PRO A 166 25.28 -3.45 -8.09
N LYS A 167 24.54 -3.39 -9.21
CA LYS A 167 23.09 -3.21 -9.20
C LYS A 167 22.36 -4.52 -8.92
N PRO A 168 21.22 -4.54 -8.22
CA PRO A 168 20.47 -5.76 -7.92
C PRO A 168 20.10 -6.55 -9.17
N LYS A 169 19.87 -7.85 -8.99
CA LYS A 169 19.39 -8.74 -10.06
C LYS A 169 17.93 -8.40 -10.38
N ILE A 170 17.72 -7.65 -11.45
CA ILE A 170 16.41 -7.22 -11.91
C ILE A 170 16.08 -7.92 -13.22
N ASN A 171 14.96 -8.63 -13.24
CA ASN A 171 14.39 -9.30 -14.39
C ASN A 171 13.12 -8.55 -14.81
N ILE A 172 13.12 -7.93 -15.99
CA ILE A 172 11.92 -7.30 -16.54
C ILE A 172 11.16 -8.37 -17.31
N VAL A 173 9.94 -8.66 -16.87
CA VAL A 173 9.07 -9.69 -17.46
C VAL A 173 7.94 -9.00 -18.20
N ASN A 174 7.88 -9.18 -19.52
CA ASN A 174 6.70 -8.79 -20.27
C ASN A 174 5.55 -9.71 -19.85
N PHE A 175 4.44 -9.12 -19.40
CA PHE A 175 3.28 -9.88 -18.97
C PHE A 175 2.76 -10.81 -20.06
N TYR A 176 2.91 -10.45 -21.34
CA TYR A 176 2.56 -11.32 -22.46
C TYR A 176 3.30 -12.68 -22.49
N ASP A 177 4.47 -12.77 -21.88
CA ASP A 177 5.26 -14.01 -21.87
C ASP A 177 4.79 -14.99 -20.79
N ILE A 178 4.08 -14.49 -19.78
CA ILE A 178 3.63 -15.29 -18.64
C ILE A 178 2.11 -15.31 -18.47
N TYR A 179 1.36 -14.50 -19.22
CA TYR A 179 -0.09 -14.46 -19.06
C TYR A 179 -0.74 -15.80 -19.47
N PRO A 180 -1.93 -16.11 -18.93
CA PRO A 180 -2.55 -17.40 -19.15
C PRO A 180 -3.22 -17.51 -20.53
N ASP A 181 -2.94 -18.60 -21.25
CA ASP A 181 -3.50 -18.83 -22.59
C ASP A 181 -5.03 -18.90 -22.61
N THR A 182 -5.65 -19.28 -21.50
CA THR A 182 -7.11 -19.23 -21.31
C THR A 182 -7.68 -17.86 -21.69
N PHE A 183 -6.99 -16.77 -21.34
CA PHE A 183 -7.44 -15.40 -21.67
C PHE A 183 -7.40 -15.09 -23.17
N ARG A 184 -6.62 -15.82 -23.98
CA ARG A 184 -6.66 -15.69 -25.46
C ARG A 184 -8.02 -16.07 -26.04
N SER A 185 -8.69 -17.04 -25.42
CA SER A 185 -9.99 -17.53 -25.90
C SER A 185 -11.19 -16.77 -25.35
N ILE A 186 -11.09 -16.21 -24.13
CA ILE A 186 -12.25 -15.59 -23.47
C ILE A 186 -12.29 -14.07 -23.63
N ILE A 187 -11.18 -13.42 -23.96
CA ILE A 187 -11.13 -11.98 -24.22
C ILE A 187 -11.48 -11.71 -25.68
N LYS A 188 -12.35 -10.71 -25.92
CA LYS A 188 -12.81 -10.38 -27.29
C LYS A 188 -11.76 -9.65 -28.13
N GLY A 189 -10.87 -8.90 -27.49
CA GLY A 189 -9.85 -8.10 -28.16
C GLY A 189 -8.56 -8.88 -28.40
N ASN A 190 -7.75 -8.41 -29.34
CA ASN A 190 -6.43 -8.98 -29.58
C ASN A 190 -5.47 -8.60 -28.45
N ILE A 191 -4.73 -9.58 -27.94
CA ILE A 191 -3.68 -9.38 -26.94
C ILE A 191 -2.35 -9.70 -27.64
N THR A 192 -1.42 -8.75 -27.62
CA THR A 192 -0.09 -8.90 -28.21
C THR A 192 0.99 -8.54 -27.19
N ALA A 193 2.25 -8.85 -27.51
CA ALA A 193 3.38 -8.46 -26.67
C ALA A 193 3.49 -6.94 -26.46
N ASP A 194 3.01 -6.16 -27.44
CA ASP A 194 3.09 -4.70 -27.44
C ASP A 194 1.82 -4.01 -26.91
N ASP A 195 0.75 -4.77 -26.66
CA ASP A 195 -0.53 -4.25 -26.20
C ASP A 195 -1.39 -5.32 -25.50
N THR A 196 -1.53 -5.17 -24.19
CA THR A 196 -2.41 -5.97 -23.33
C THR A 196 -3.68 -5.23 -22.90
N SER A 197 -3.97 -4.06 -23.51
CA SER A 197 -5.10 -3.19 -23.14
C SER A 197 -6.46 -3.85 -23.33
N ALA A 198 -6.61 -4.79 -24.27
CA ALA A 198 -7.83 -5.56 -24.45
C ALA A 198 -8.24 -6.30 -23.16
N LEU A 199 -7.27 -6.93 -22.48
CA LEU A 199 -7.49 -7.61 -21.22
C LEU A 199 -7.82 -6.63 -20.09
N LEU A 200 -7.09 -5.52 -20.00
CA LEU A 200 -7.34 -4.46 -19.02
C LEU A 200 -8.74 -3.85 -19.18
N ASN A 201 -9.17 -3.60 -20.42
CA ASN A 201 -10.47 -3.00 -20.72
C ASN A 201 -11.63 -3.95 -20.37
N GLU A 202 -11.47 -5.25 -20.61
CA GLU A 202 -12.53 -6.23 -20.32
C GLU A 202 -12.61 -6.62 -18.84
N ARG A 203 -11.46 -6.77 -18.17
CA ARG A 203 -11.40 -7.25 -16.77
C ARG A 203 -11.30 -6.12 -15.74
N GLY A 204 -10.93 -4.92 -16.18
CA GLY A 204 -10.70 -3.78 -15.31
C GLY A 204 -9.41 -3.89 -14.51
N ARG A 205 -9.03 -2.77 -13.87
CA ARG A 205 -7.73 -2.59 -13.21
C ARG A 205 -7.42 -3.66 -12.16
N TYR A 206 -8.35 -3.94 -11.25
CA TYR A 206 -8.09 -4.82 -10.11
C TYR A 206 -7.86 -6.27 -10.55
N GLN A 207 -8.75 -6.80 -11.39
CA GLN A 207 -8.58 -8.14 -11.95
C GLN A 207 -7.33 -8.24 -12.82
N TYR A 208 -7.03 -7.22 -13.63
CA TYR A 208 -5.81 -7.18 -14.43
C TYR A 208 -4.55 -7.31 -13.55
N GLN A 209 -4.48 -6.57 -12.43
CA GLN A 209 -3.36 -6.68 -11.49
C GLN A 209 -3.30 -8.06 -10.80
N THR A 210 -4.45 -8.61 -10.41
CA THR A 210 -4.52 -9.98 -9.87
C THR A 210 -4.00 -11.02 -10.86
N ILE A 211 -4.39 -10.92 -12.15
CA ILE A 211 -3.89 -11.83 -13.18
C ILE A 211 -2.37 -11.70 -13.31
N LYS A 212 -1.81 -10.48 -13.29
CA LYS A 212 -0.34 -10.27 -13.30
C LYS A 212 0.33 -10.94 -12.12
N LYS A 213 -0.16 -10.70 -10.89
CA LYS A 213 0.39 -11.28 -9.64
C LYS A 213 0.36 -12.80 -9.65
N MET A 214 -0.79 -13.39 -9.95
CA MET A 214 -0.96 -14.84 -10.01
C MET A 214 -0.18 -15.49 -11.16
N SER A 215 -0.13 -14.86 -12.34
CA SER A 215 0.67 -15.37 -13.46
C SER A 215 2.16 -15.42 -13.11
N ALA A 216 2.67 -14.38 -12.44
CA ALA A 216 4.04 -14.35 -11.95
C ALA A 216 4.29 -15.47 -10.94
N ALA A 217 3.40 -15.61 -9.95
CA ALA A 217 3.52 -16.63 -8.92
C ALA A 217 3.47 -18.06 -9.49
N ILE A 218 2.66 -18.29 -10.52
CA ILE A 218 2.51 -19.61 -11.16
C ILE A 218 3.70 -19.91 -12.09
N ARG A 219 4.17 -18.93 -12.88
CA ARG A 219 5.13 -19.18 -13.98
C ARG A 219 6.60 -19.01 -13.61
N LEU A 220 6.93 -18.18 -12.63
CA LEU A 220 8.33 -17.90 -12.26
C LEU A 220 8.84 -18.93 -11.26
N GLU A 221 10.14 -19.22 -11.32
CA GLU A 221 10.82 -20.20 -10.46
C GLU A 221 11.37 -19.50 -9.21
N TYR A 222 10.98 -19.99 -8.04
CA TYR A 222 11.42 -19.56 -6.71
C TYR A 222 10.92 -20.58 -5.69
N ASP A 223 11.50 -20.62 -4.49
CA ASP A 223 10.94 -21.39 -3.37
C ASP A 223 9.97 -20.51 -2.57
N TRP A 224 10.41 -19.28 -2.26
CA TRP A 224 9.56 -18.26 -1.62
C TRP A 224 9.56 -16.94 -2.38
N GLY A 225 8.38 -16.36 -2.53
CA GLY A 225 8.13 -15.11 -3.23
C GLY A 225 7.55 -14.04 -2.31
N LEU A 226 7.74 -12.77 -2.67
CA LEU A 226 7.02 -11.64 -2.08
C LEU A 226 6.30 -10.90 -3.20
N TRP A 227 4.96 -10.91 -3.25
CA TRP A 227 4.28 -9.88 -4.04
C TRP A 227 4.57 -8.53 -3.38
N LEU A 228 5.04 -7.58 -4.17
CA LEU A 228 5.34 -6.26 -3.68
C LEU A 228 4.69 -5.24 -4.61
N ASP A 229 3.83 -4.41 -4.06
CA ASP A 229 3.26 -3.31 -4.83
C ASP A 229 4.37 -2.31 -5.19
N SER A 230 4.25 -1.71 -6.37
CA SER A 230 5.26 -0.81 -6.94
C SER A 230 5.47 0.47 -6.14
N GLU A 231 4.50 0.88 -5.30
CA GLU A 231 4.60 2.03 -4.40
C GLU A 231 5.40 1.74 -3.10
N ALA A 232 6.29 0.74 -3.14
CA ALA A 232 7.15 0.40 -2.02
C ALA A 232 8.42 1.27 -1.96
N VAL A 233 9.01 1.39 -0.77
CA VAL A 233 10.31 2.04 -0.57
C VAL A 233 11.03 1.41 0.61
N VAL A 234 12.36 1.25 0.49
CA VAL A 234 13.19 0.82 1.61
C VAL A 234 13.54 2.01 2.47
N VAL A 235 13.27 1.91 3.78
CA VAL A 235 13.42 3.00 4.73
C VAL A 235 14.51 2.80 5.76
N GLN A 236 15.09 1.60 5.85
CA GLN A 236 16.18 1.28 6.79
C GLN A 236 17.16 0.25 6.20
N PRO A 237 18.44 0.27 6.59
CA PRO A 237 19.39 -0.80 6.26
C PRO A 237 18.91 -2.17 6.73
N PHE A 238 19.02 -3.19 5.88
CA PHE A 238 18.52 -4.53 6.20
C PHE A 238 19.12 -5.63 5.31
N SER A 239 18.77 -6.88 5.61
CA SER A 239 18.97 -8.05 4.74
C SER A 239 17.62 -8.54 4.23
N MET A 240 17.45 -8.64 2.92
CA MET A 240 16.22 -9.17 2.33
C MET A 240 16.10 -10.67 2.58
N ARG A 241 17.23 -11.41 2.63
CA ARG A 241 17.20 -12.81 3.05
C ARG A 241 16.71 -12.98 4.48
N GLU A 242 17.16 -12.14 5.42
CA GLU A 242 16.65 -12.17 6.78
C GLU A 242 15.13 -11.94 6.83
N VAL A 243 14.61 -11.03 6.00
CA VAL A 243 13.16 -10.79 5.89
C VAL A 243 12.42 -12.06 5.47
N PHE A 244 12.91 -12.79 4.48
CA PHE A 244 12.35 -14.11 4.10
C PHE A 244 12.56 -15.16 5.19
N ASP A 245 13.78 -15.37 5.65
CA ASP A 245 14.15 -16.40 6.63
C ASP A 245 13.33 -16.30 7.92
N VAL A 246 13.06 -15.08 8.38
CA VAL A 246 12.23 -14.85 9.56
C VAL A 246 10.78 -15.29 9.33
N TYR A 247 10.19 -14.98 8.17
CA TYR A 247 8.85 -15.43 7.83
C TYR A 247 8.80 -16.95 7.61
N VAL A 248 9.75 -17.52 6.87
CA VAL A 248 9.81 -18.96 6.55
C VAL A 248 9.88 -19.83 7.81
N LYS A 249 10.54 -19.36 8.87
CA LYS A 249 10.61 -20.07 10.16
C LYS A 249 9.26 -20.16 10.88
N ALA A 250 8.37 -19.20 10.66
CA ALA A 250 7.07 -19.11 11.34
C ALA A 250 6.03 -18.43 10.43
N PRO A 251 5.66 -19.06 9.30
CA PRO A 251 4.85 -18.41 8.31
C PRO A 251 3.47 -18.15 8.88
N THR A 252 3.00 -16.91 8.77
CA THR A 252 1.78 -16.44 9.44
C THR A 252 0.75 -15.98 8.41
N VAL A 253 -0.49 -16.41 8.59
CA VAL A 253 -1.68 -15.94 7.89
C VAL A 253 -2.56 -15.21 8.89
N TRP A 254 -2.78 -13.93 8.63
CA TRP A 254 -3.62 -13.09 9.47
C TRP A 254 -5.08 -13.20 9.08
N ARG A 255 -5.95 -13.22 10.09
CA ARG A 255 -7.40 -13.11 9.93
C ARG A 255 -7.96 -12.13 10.94
N SER A 256 -9.09 -11.54 10.60
CA SER A 256 -9.84 -10.64 11.46
C SER A 256 -11.20 -11.25 11.82
N ARG A 257 -11.73 -10.85 12.98
CA ARG A 257 -13.12 -11.17 13.39
C ARG A 257 -14.14 -10.17 12.86
N ASN A 258 -13.70 -9.10 12.21
CA ASN A 258 -14.53 -7.98 11.82
C ASN A 258 -15.11 -8.14 10.40
N SER A 259 -16.30 -8.76 10.30
CA SER A 259 -17.15 -8.67 9.11
C SER A 259 -17.76 -7.27 9.05
N ARG A 260 -17.40 -6.42 8.08
CA ARG A 260 -17.92 -5.03 8.13
C ARG A 260 -18.74 -4.59 6.93
N THR A 261 -18.62 -5.23 5.77
CA THR A 261 -19.42 -4.85 4.59
C THR A 261 -19.74 -6.02 3.66
N ASP A 262 -20.85 -5.90 2.94
CA ASP A 262 -21.26 -6.83 1.87
C ASP A 262 -20.19 -6.99 0.78
N PHE A 263 -19.43 -5.92 0.52
CA PHE A 263 -18.32 -5.95 -0.42
C PHE A 263 -17.23 -6.96 0.00
N MET A 264 -16.82 -6.92 1.27
CA MET A 264 -15.84 -7.88 1.81
C MET A 264 -16.37 -9.30 1.78
N VAL A 265 -17.63 -9.51 2.14
CA VAL A 265 -18.30 -10.81 2.04
C VAL A 265 -18.20 -11.33 0.62
N SER A 266 -18.50 -10.49 -0.38
CA SER A 266 -18.40 -10.88 -1.78
C SER A 266 -16.98 -11.25 -2.21
N LEU A 267 -15.95 -10.56 -1.70
CA LEU A 267 -14.56 -10.85 -2.03
C LEU A 267 -14.12 -12.23 -1.51
N ILE A 268 -14.42 -12.51 -0.24
CA ILE A 268 -14.04 -13.79 0.37
C ILE A 268 -14.91 -14.92 -0.20
N ASN A 269 -16.20 -14.68 -0.44
CA ASN A 269 -17.07 -15.66 -1.08
C ASN A 269 -16.60 -16.00 -2.51
N GLY A 270 -16.12 -15.01 -3.28
CA GLY A 270 -15.47 -15.26 -4.58
C GLY A 270 -14.27 -16.19 -4.45
N SER A 271 -13.45 -16.00 -3.41
CA SER A 271 -12.30 -16.87 -3.10
C SER A 271 -12.74 -18.29 -2.75
N ALA A 272 -13.73 -18.44 -1.86
CA ALA A 272 -14.28 -19.75 -1.49
C ALA A 272 -14.88 -20.48 -2.71
N ASN A 273 -15.63 -19.76 -3.56
CA ASN A 273 -16.22 -20.31 -4.78
C ASN A 273 -15.16 -20.83 -5.76
N VAL A 274 -14.06 -20.09 -5.97
CA VAL A 274 -12.93 -20.56 -6.80
C VAL A 274 -12.31 -21.81 -6.19
N LEU A 275 -12.18 -21.88 -4.87
CA LEU A 275 -11.73 -23.08 -4.16
C LEU A 275 -12.75 -24.23 -4.18
N GLY A 276 -13.96 -24.04 -4.71
CA GLY A 276 -15.01 -25.07 -4.71
C GLY A 276 -15.59 -25.34 -3.33
N ARG A 277 -15.64 -24.31 -2.48
CA ARG A 277 -16.08 -24.39 -1.08
C ARG A 277 -17.16 -23.33 -0.79
N ASP A 278 -17.95 -23.62 0.23
CA ASP A 278 -18.85 -22.64 0.83
C ASP A 278 -18.08 -21.80 1.85
N ILE A 279 -18.33 -20.48 1.92
CA ILE A 279 -17.69 -19.62 2.91
C ILE A 279 -17.98 -20.04 4.35
N GLU A 280 -19.15 -20.63 4.61
CA GLU A 280 -19.53 -21.15 5.93
C GLU A 280 -18.64 -22.31 6.40
N SER A 281 -17.95 -23.00 5.47
CA SER A 281 -17.00 -24.08 5.82
C SER A 281 -15.79 -23.59 6.62
N PHE A 282 -15.53 -22.27 6.58
CA PHE A 282 -14.45 -21.62 7.34
C PHE A 282 -14.91 -21.06 8.70
N GLY A 283 -16.21 -21.17 8.99
CA GLY A 283 -16.86 -20.64 10.19
C GLY A 283 -17.40 -19.21 10.01
N LYS A 284 -18.43 -18.88 10.82
CA LYS A 284 -19.24 -17.65 10.72
C LYS A 284 -18.50 -16.31 10.88
N ALA A 285 -17.22 -16.33 11.25
CA ALA A 285 -16.46 -15.14 11.62
C ALA A 285 -15.09 -15.04 10.92
N LEU A 286 -14.91 -15.73 9.78
CA LEU A 286 -13.62 -15.75 9.10
C LEU A 286 -13.45 -14.59 8.10
N TRP A 287 -12.45 -13.72 8.33
CA TRP A 287 -12.11 -12.61 7.42
C TRP A 287 -10.62 -12.56 7.13
N ASN A 288 -10.19 -13.04 5.96
CA ASN A 288 -8.80 -12.93 5.50
C ASN A 288 -8.52 -11.59 4.83
N LEU A 289 -8.89 -10.50 5.48
CA LEU A 289 -8.74 -9.13 4.95
C LEU A 289 -7.42 -8.47 5.36
N GLU A 290 -6.63 -9.17 6.18
CA GLU A 290 -5.40 -8.68 6.78
C GLU A 290 -4.23 -8.87 5.80
N SER A 291 -4.26 -8.09 4.72
CA SER A 291 -3.37 -8.25 3.57
C SER A 291 -2.24 -7.23 3.55
N VAL A 292 -1.26 -7.38 4.45
CA VAL A 292 -0.01 -6.56 4.43
C VAL A 292 1.27 -7.36 4.26
N GLN A 293 1.19 -8.70 4.36
CA GLN A 293 2.30 -9.58 3.98
C GLN A 293 1.85 -10.44 2.84
N TRP A 294 2.46 -10.24 1.69
CA TRP A 294 2.20 -11.04 0.52
C TRP A 294 3.35 -11.99 0.23
N MET A 295 3.84 -12.65 1.28
CA MET A 295 4.81 -13.73 1.14
C MET A 295 4.10 -15.00 0.70
N LEU A 296 4.73 -15.71 -0.23
CA LEU A 296 4.18 -16.87 -0.92
C LEU A 296 5.20 -17.99 -0.93
N GLU A 297 4.72 -19.21 -0.82
CA GLU A 297 5.50 -20.41 -1.04
C GLU A 297 5.09 -21.04 -2.37
N LYS A 298 6.07 -21.37 -3.21
CA LYS A 298 5.81 -21.89 -4.55
C LYS A 298 5.00 -23.19 -4.53
N GLU A 299 5.32 -24.07 -3.60
CA GLU A 299 4.58 -25.33 -3.43
C GLU A 299 3.11 -25.12 -3.06
N VAL A 300 2.81 -24.12 -2.22
CA VAL A 300 1.43 -23.75 -1.88
C VAL A 300 0.69 -23.20 -3.09
N VAL A 301 1.34 -22.36 -3.92
CA VAL A 301 0.74 -21.84 -5.17
C VAL A 301 0.45 -22.99 -6.14
N ASN A 302 1.37 -23.94 -6.27
CA ASN A 302 1.19 -25.11 -7.13
C ASN A 302 0.05 -26.02 -6.64
N ASP A 303 -0.06 -26.26 -5.33
CA ASP A 303 -1.18 -27.00 -4.74
C ASP A 303 -2.51 -26.27 -4.92
N LEU A 304 -2.54 -24.95 -4.76
CA LEU A 304 -3.72 -24.12 -5.00
C LEU A 304 -4.28 -24.34 -6.41
N VAL A 305 -3.43 -24.22 -7.44
CA VAL A 305 -3.83 -24.42 -8.83
C VAL A 305 -4.39 -25.83 -9.02
N LYS A 306 -3.64 -26.86 -8.61
CA LYS A 306 -4.06 -28.27 -8.74
C LYS A 306 -5.36 -28.57 -7.99
N SER A 307 -5.53 -28.01 -6.80
CA SER A 307 -6.72 -28.22 -5.97
C SER A 307 -7.96 -27.61 -6.63
N VAL A 308 -7.84 -26.41 -7.20
CA VAL A 308 -8.94 -25.76 -7.93
C VAL A 308 -9.29 -26.58 -9.17
N GLU A 309 -8.29 -26.96 -9.97
CA GLU A 309 -8.52 -27.73 -11.19
C GLU A 309 -9.20 -29.08 -10.91
N LYS A 310 -8.74 -29.77 -9.85
CA LYS A 310 -9.34 -31.02 -9.40
C LYS A 310 -10.78 -30.84 -8.92
N ALA A 311 -11.05 -29.79 -8.13
CA ALA A 311 -12.38 -29.54 -7.57
C ALA A 311 -13.43 -29.23 -8.64
N HIS A 312 -13.05 -28.52 -9.71
CA HIS A 312 -13.97 -28.07 -10.75
C HIS A 312 -13.87 -28.85 -12.06
N LYS A 313 -12.87 -29.74 -12.20
CA LYS A 313 -12.54 -30.46 -13.43
C LYS A 313 -12.34 -29.52 -14.63
N GLN A 314 -11.73 -28.37 -14.39
CA GLN A 314 -11.53 -27.28 -15.35
C GLN A 314 -10.22 -26.55 -15.07
N ASP A 315 -9.62 -25.93 -16.08
CA ASP A 315 -8.43 -25.07 -15.93
C ASP A 315 -8.63 -23.99 -14.85
N PHE A 316 -7.57 -23.73 -14.08
CA PHE A 316 -7.60 -22.77 -12.97
C PHE A 316 -8.14 -21.40 -13.37
N TRP A 317 -7.69 -20.86 -14.51
CA TRP A 317 -8.05 -19.52 -14.94
C TRP A 317 -9.49 -19.42 -15.44
N ASN A 318 -10.01 -20.48 -16.06
CA ASN A 318 -11.43 -20.58 -16.38
C ASN A 318 -12.29 -20.52 -15.11
N VAL A 319 -11.93 -21.30 -14.09
CA VAL A 319 -12.65 -21.28 -12.80
C VAL A 319 -12.56 -19.91 -12.16
N TRP A 320 -11.36 -19.34 -12.07
CA TRP A 320 -11.12 -18.02 -11.47
C TRP A 320 -11.97 -16.94 -12.16
N ALA A 321 -11.97 -16.90 -13.49
CA ALA A 321 -12.70 -15.91 -14.28
C ALA A 321 -14.22 -16.06 -14.18
N MET A 322 -14.74 -17.28 -14.02
CA MET A 322 -16.19 -17.54 -13.94
C MET A 322 -16.76 -17.42 -12.53
N ARG A 323 -15.93 -17.54 -11.48
CA ARG A 323 -16.39 -17.60 -10.08
C ARG A 323 -16.07 -16.34 -9.27
N GLY A 324 -16.06 -15.19 -9.94
CA GLY A 324 -16.01 -13.87 -9.30
C GLY A 324 -14.64 -13.20 -9.26
N SER A 325 -13.61 -13.83 -9.83
CA SER A 325 -12.28 -13.23 -10.02
C SER A 325 -11.71 -12.59 -8.74
N PRO A 326 -11.58 -13.36 -7.64
CA PRO A 326 -11.16 -12.84 -6.35
C PRO A 326 -9.71 -12.33 -6.38
N PHE A 327 -9.38 -11.43 -5.45
CA PHE A 327 -8.00 -11.03 -5.19
C PHE A 327 -7.13 -12.24 -4.82
N GLU A 328 -5.92 -12.26 -5.37
CA GLU A 328 -4.93 -13.31 -5.25
C GLU A 328 -4.59 -13.67 -3.80
N ILE A 329 -4.43 -12.66 -2.95
CA ILE A 329 -4.02 -12.88 -1.56
C ILE A 329 -5.13 -13.53 -0.74
N ASN A 330 -6.39 -13.13 -0.98
CA ASN A 330 -7.53 -13.74 -0.32
C ASN A 330 -7.66 -15.21 -0.73
N LEU A 331 -7.48 -15.51 -2.02
CA LEU A 331 -7.48 -16.87 -2.54
C LEU A 331 -6.36 -17.72 -1.93
N TYR A 332 -5.13 -17.20 -1.91
CA TYR A 332 -3.97 -17.88 -1.34
C TYR A 332 -4.12 -18.16 0.16
N ASN A 333 -4.49 -17.15 0.95
CA ASN A 333 -4.67 -17.29 2.39
C ASN A 333 -5.82 -18.23 2.75
N LEU A 334 -6.93 -18.17 1.99
CA LEU A 334 -8.08 -19.05 2.22
C LEU A 334 -7.75 -20.50 1.85
N HIS A 335 -6.91 -20.72 0.82
CA HIS A 335 -6.43 -22.04 0.47
C HIS A 335 -5.60 -22.68 1.58
N ILE A 336 -4.62 -21.95 2.14
CA ILE A 336 -3.81 -22.45 3.27
C ILE A 336 -4.73 -22.88 4.42
N GLN A 337 -5.73 -22.06 4.75
CA GLN A 337 -6.65 -22.36 5.84
C GLN A 337 -7.53 -23.58 5.54
N ALA A 338 -8.05 -23.69 4.33
CA ALA A 338 -8.82 -24.86 3.91
C ALA A 338 -8.01 -26.14 4.05
N ARG A 339 -6.78 -26.14 3.50
CA ARG A 339 -5.89 -27.32 3.53
C ARG A 339 -5.47 -27.68 4.96
N LYS A 340 -5.32 -26.69 5.85
CA LYS A 340 -5.04 -26.92 7.27
C LYS A 340 -6.21 -27.59 8.02
N LEU A 341 -7.45 -27.34 7.59
CA LEU A 341 -8.64 -28.02 8.15
C LEU A 341 -8.83 -29.43 7.58
N GLU A 342 -8.36 -29.66 6.35
CA GLU A 342 -8.59 -30.90 5.61
C GLU A 342 -7.44 -31.92 5.68
N SER A 343 -6.23 -31.48 6.07
CA SER A 343 -5.03 -32.30 5.98
C SER A 343 -4.04 -32.03 7.10
N ASN A 344 -3.22 -33.05 7.39
CA ASN A 344 -2.05 -32.94 8.28
C ASN A 344 -0.74 -32.77 7.49
N ASP A 345 -0.83 -32.35 6.23
CA ASP A 345 0.34 -32.14 5.38
C ASP A 345 1.22 -31.03 5.97
N HIS A 346 2.51 -31.32 6.15
CA HIS A 346 3.48 -30.40 6.71
C HIS A 346 3.59 -29.10 5.90
N LEU A 347 3.28 -29.13 4.60
CA LEU A 347 3.20 -27.93 3.77
C LEU A 347 2.24 -26.88 4.37
N PHE A 348 1.13 -27.30 4.98
CA PHE A 348 0.12 -26.40 5.55
C PHE A 348 0.13 -26.34 7.08
N THR A 349 0.50 -27.42 7.78
CA THR A 349 0.46 -27.43 9.25
C THR A 349 1.46 -26.46 9.88
N LYS A 350 2.56 -26.11 9.18
CA LYS A 350 3.54 -25.11 9.61
C LYS A 350 3.02 -23.67 9.65
N TYR A 351 1.97 -23.34 8.89
CA TYR A 351 1.40 -21.98 8.85
C TYR A 351 0.62 -21.68 10.14
N GLN A 352 0.92 -20.57 10.79
CA GLN A 352 0.13 -20.04 11.90
C GLN A 352 -1.05 -19.26 11.35
N VAL A 353 -2.26 -19.55 11.83
CA VAL A 353 -3.46 -18.77 11.49
C VAL A 353 -3.83 -17.94 12.72
N VAL A 354 -3.64 -16.63 12.63
CA VAL A 354 -3.61 -15.74 13.79
C VAL A 354 -4.69 -14.68 13.67
N GLU A 355 -5.38 -14.41 14.78
CA GLU A 355 -6.42 -13.38 14.83
C GLU A 355 -5.83 -12.03 15.24
N THR A 356 -5.92 -11.05 14.35
CA THR A 356 -5.32 -9.72 14.52
C THR A 356 -5.77 -9.04 15.81
N GLU A 357 -7.08 -9.04 16.10
CA GLU A 357 -7.61 -8.36 17.29
C GLU A 357 -7.10 -9.00 18.59
N ARG A 358 -7.00 -10.34 18.60
CA ARG A 358 -6.51 -11.07 19.77
C ARG A 358 -5.03 -10.76 20.04
N GLU A 359 -4.21 -10.69 18.99
CA GLU A 359 -2.81 -10.33 19.16
C GLU A 359 -2.66 -8.86 19.56
N MET A 360 -3.45 -7.95 19.00
CA MET A 360 -3.45 -6.55 19.44
C MET A 360 -3.75 -6.43 20.94
N ASP A 361 -4.74 -7.17 21.45
CA ASP A 361 -5.00 -7.24 22.89
C ASP A 361 -3.80 -7.82 23.66
N ARG A 362 -3.22 -8.94 23.19
CA ARG A 362 -2.03 -9.57 23.79
C ARG A 362 -0.84 -8.62 23.92
N PHE A 363 -0.64 -7.74 22.94
CA PHE A 363 0.46 -6.76 22.94
C PHE A 363 0.12 -5.44 23.64
N GLY A 364 -1.06 -5.34 24.26
CA GLY A 364 -1.49 -4.17 25.04
C GLY A 364 -1.98 -3.01 24.18
N MET A 365 -2.52 -3.28 23.00
CA MET A 365 -2.99 -2.28 22.04
C MET A 365 -4.50 -1.96 22.17
N GLY A 366 -5.13 -2.35 23.28
CA GLY A 366 -6.58 -2.18 23.48
C GLY A 366 -7.07 -0.73 23.38
N ALA A 367 -6.21 0.26 23.66
CA ALA A 367 -6.55 1.68 23.51
C ALA A 367 -6.81 2.09 22.04
N ALA A 368 -6.32 1.31 21.06
CA ALA A 368 -6.59 1.57 19.64
C ALA A 368 -7.95 1.04 19.16
N LYS A 369 -8.70 0.32 20.00
CA LYS A 369 -9.99 -0.27 19.63
C LYS A 369 -10.99 0.73 19.02
N PRO A 370 -11.15 1.97 19.54
CA PRO A 370 -12.04 2.95 18.90
C PRO A 370 -11.62 3.36 17.49
N ILE A 371 -10.31 3.34 17.19
CA ILE A 371 -9.78 3.58 15.85
C ILE A 371 -10.05 2.37 14.97
N MET A 372 -9.76 1.17 15.50
CA MET A 372 -10.01 -0.08 14.80
C MET A 372 -11.47 -0.19 14.38
N ASP A 373 -12.42 0.15 15.26
CA ASP A 373 -13.87 0.11 15.01
C ASP A 373 -14.36 1.05 13.89
N GLN A 374 -13.55 2.03 13.50
CA GLN A 374 -13.86 2.94 12.40
C GLN A 374 -13.38 2.40 11.04
N ILE A 375 -12.50 1.41 11.01
CA ILE A 375 -12.00 0.79 9.77
C ILE A 375 -13.09 -0.13 9.20
N LYS A 376 -13.70 0.24 8.06
CA LYS A 376 -14.86 -0.49 7.49
C LYS A 376 -14.61 -1.17 6.15
N MET A 377 -13.59 -0.73 5.40
CA MET A 377 -13.40 -1.12 3.99
C MET A 377 -12.19 -2.02 3.74
N THR A 378 -11.37 -2.26 4.77
CA THR A 378 -10.18 -3.12 4.67
C THR A 378 -9.86 -3.79 6.02
N GLY A 379 -8.86 -4.69 6.05
CA GLY A 379 -8.28 -5.24 7.27
C GLY A 379 -7.54 -4.19 8.11
N ILE A 380 -7.35 -4.48 9.39
CA ILE A 380 -6.74 -3.56 10.34
C ILE A 380 -5.27 -3.30 9.95
N PHE A 381 -4.55 -4.32 9.51
CA PHE A 381 -3.16 -4.19 9.12
C PHE A 381 -2.96 -3.27 7.92
N GLU A 382 -3.85 -3.29 6.92
CA GLU A 382 -3.76 -2.39 5.77
C GLU A 382 -3.84 -0.90 6.17
N THR A 383 -4.48 -0.61 7.31
CA THR A 383 -4.61 0.75 7.85
C THR A 383 -3.96 0.90 9.21
N SER A 384 -3.00 0.03 9.53
CA SER A 384 -2.41 -0.04 10.88
C SER A 384 -1.57 1.17 11.25
N TYR A 385 -1.13 1.98 10.27
CA TYR A 385 -0.55 3.30 10.54
C TYR A 385 -1.52 4.22 11.28
N LEU A 386 -2.85 4.06 11.12
CA LEU A 386 -3.86 4.81 11.88
C LEU A 386 -3.82 4.53 13.38
N LEU A 387 -3.30 3.37 13.80
CA LEU A 387 -3.19 3.01 15.21
C LEU A 387 -2.23 3.95 15.95
N LEU A 388 -1.30 4.60 15.24
CA LEU A 388 -0.37 5.59 15.81
C LEU A 388 -1.08 6.85 16.36
N LYS A 389 -2.36 7.08 16.01
CA LYS A 389 -3.19 8.14 16.62
C LYS A 389 -3.36 7.92 18.13
N ALA A 390 -3.36 6.67 18.59
CA ALA A 390 -3.33 6.31 20.01
C ALA A 390 -1.87 6.06 20.42
N THR A 391 -1.13 7.14 20.71
CA THR A 391 0.33 7.09 20.92
C THR A 391 0.80 6.06 21.97
N GLU A 392 -0.04 5.76 22.95
CA GLU A 392 0.19 4.76 24.00
C GLU A 392 0.31 3.32 23.47
N VAL A 393 -0.22 3.02 22.27
CA VAL A 393 -0.16 1.67 21.68
C VAL A 393 1.13 1.42 20.92
N VAL A 394 1.91 2.46 20.60
CA VAL A 394 3.11 2.39 19.76
C VAL A 394 4.14 1.37 20.28
N PRO A 395 4.47 1.31 21.59
CA PRO A 395 5.38 0.28 22.10
C PRO A 395 4.84 -1.14 21.93
N GLY A 396 3.53 -1.33 22.14
CA GLY A 396 2.85 -2.61 21.93
C GLY A 396 2.89 -3.04 20.48
N PHE A 397 2.58 -2.11 19.57
CA PHE A 397 2.62 -2.36 18.13
C PHE A 397 4.04 -2.73 17.68
N SER A 398 5.04 -1.97 18.11
CA SER A 398 6.44 -2.24 17.80
C SER A 398 6.90 -3.63 18.29
N ARG A 399 6.44 -4.07 19.48
CA ARG A 399 6.71 -5.43 19.99
C ARG A 399 6.00 -6.51 19.17
N MET A 400 4.75 -6.28 18.77
CA MET A 400 4.01 -7.21 17.91
C MET A 400 4.73 -7.42 16.58
N MET A 401 5.15 -6.33 15.93
CA MET A 401 5.88 -6.37 14.66
C MET A 401 7.19 -7.15 14.79
N ARG A 402 7.96 -6.95 15.89
CA ARG A 402 9.17 -7.73 16.17
C ARG A 402 8.87 -9.21 16.38
N TYR A 403 7.83 -9.53 17.16
CA TYR A 403 7.48 -10.91 17.50
C TYR A 403 7.14 -11.74 16.26
N TYR A 404 6.37 -11.17 15.34
CA TYR A 404 5.98 -11.82 14.09
C TYR A 404 6.99 -11.62 12.95
N GLY A 405 8.09 -10.91 13.20
CA GLY A 405 9.05 -10.61 12.14
C GLY A 405 8.46 -9.78 11.00
N GLN A 406 7.45 -8.96 11.29
CA GLN A 406 6.77 -8.11 10.32
C GLN A 406 7.68 -6.95 9.93
N ARG A 407 8.28 -7.05 8.73
CA ARG A 407 9.30 -6.10 8.25
C ARG A 407 8.82 -5.15 7.16
N LEU A 408 7.65 -5.44 6.60
CA LEU A 408 6.94 -4.61 5.64
C LEU A 408 5.72 -3.99 6.32
N LEU A 409 5.43 -2.72 6.04
CA LEU A 409 4.23 -2.05 6.57
C LEU A 409 3.61 -1.13 5.52
N ARG A 410 2.30 -1.16 5.36
CA ARG A 410 1.58 -0.15 4.57
C ARG A 410 1.46 1.15 5.36
N PHE A 411 1.83 2.26 4.75
CA PHE A 411 1.92 3.56 5.44
C PHE A 411 1.51 4.71 4.52
N ASP A 412 0.21 4.99 4.48
CA ASP A 412 -0.34 5.95 3.51
C ASP A 412 -0.23 7.42 3.96
N ASP A 413 -0.05 7.68 5.26
CA ASP A 413 -0.07 9.03 5.83
C ASP A 413 0.96 9.21 6.94
N LEU A 414 2.05 9.92 6.64
CA LEU A 414 3.10 10.30 7.60
C LEU A 414 2.63 11.32 8.64
N ASP A 415 1.52 12.02 8.42
CA ASP A 415 0.96 13.05 9.31
C ASP A 415 -0.11 12.49 10.25
N VAL A 416 -0.23 11.15 10.32
CA VAL A 416 -1.22 10.45 11.13
C VAL A 416 -1.05 10.68 12.65
N ALA A 417 0.16 11.01 13.09
CA ALA A 417 0.55 11.28 14.47
C ALA A 417 1.67 12.34 14.50
N PRO A 418 2.02 12.90 15.68
CA PRO A 418 3.15 13.82 15.78
C PRO A 418 4.43 13.23 15.17
N PRO A 419 5.28 14.02 14.47
CA PRO A 419 6.46 13.51 13.76
C PRO A 419 7.38 12.67 14.65
N GLU A 420 7.60 13.08 15.90
CA GLU A 420 8.42 12.35 16.87
C GLU A 420 7.88 10.95 17.20
N VAL A 421 6.56 10.74 17.12
CA VAL A 421 5.92 9.43 17.34
C VAL A 421 6.16 8.55 16.12
N VAL A 422 5.93 9.09 14.92
CA VAL A 422 6.11 8.34 13.66
C VAL A 422 7.58 7.99 13.45
N ASP A 423 8.48 8.96 13.61
CA ASP A 423 9.92 8.76 13.44
C ASP A 423 10.45 7.74 14.45
N ARG A 424 10.04 7.84 15.72
CA ARG A 424 10.44 6.87 16.75
C ARG A 424 9.88 5.48 16.45
N PHE A 425 8.63 5.38 16.01
CA PHE A 425 8.05 4.11 15.62
C PHE A 425 8.81 3.46 14.46
N LEU A 426 9.12 4.22 13.42
CA LEU A 426 9.90 3.72 12.29
C LEU A 426 11.32 3.31 12.73
N LEU A 427 12.02 4.14 13.51
CA LEU A 427 13.40 3.85 13.95
C LEU A 427 13.50 2.69 14.94
N ASP A 428 12.52 2.54 15.85
CA ASP A 428 12.58 1.49 16.86
C ASP A 428 12.06 0.16 16.30
N THR A 429 11.08 0.19 15.40
CA THR A 429 10.43 -1.02 14.88
C THR A 429 11.21 -1.55 13.69
N PRO A 430 11.34 -2.88 13.51
CA PRO A 430 12.06 -3.46 12.38
C PRO A 430 11.27 -3.32 11.06
N ILE A 431 10.89 -2.11 10.67
CA ILE A 431 10.18 -1.83 9.43
C ILE A 431 11.20 -1.39 8.39
N ASN A 432 11.56 -2.31 7.51
CA ASN A 432 12.57 -2.08 6.50
C ASN A 432 11.96 -1.58 5.19
N ILE A 433 10.72 -1.99 4.89
CA ILE A 433 10.01 -1.66 3.66
C ILE A 433 8.67 -1.02 4.04
N LEU A 434 8.39 0.14 3.45
CA LEU A 434 7.05 0.72 3.48
C LEU A 434 6.37 0.51 2.13
N SER A 435 5.07 0.22 2.15
CA SER A 435 4.21 0.16 0.97
C SER A 435 3.24 1.34 0.95
N GLU A 436 2.91 1.82 -0.25
CA GLU A 436 2.01 2.95 -0.52
C GLU A 436 2.45 4.30 0.05
N THR A 437 3.69 4.69 -0.23
CA THR A 437 4.25 5.93 0.33
C THR A 437 4.03 7.18 -0.54
N LYS A 438 2.77 7.47 -0.93
CA LYS A 438 2.43 8.76 -1.58
C LYS A 438 3.01 10.01 -0.86
N PRO A 439 3.20 10.02 0.49
CA PRO A 439 3.80 11.15 1.19
C PRO A 439 5.34 11.18 1.26
N PHE A 440 6.06 10.10 0.93
CA PHE A 440 7.52 10.06 1.12
C PHE A 440 8.28 11.02 0.21
N GLU A 441 7.76 11.31 -0.98
CA GLU A 441 8.34 12.32 -1.88
C GLU A 441 8.38 13.72 -1.23
N LYS A 442 7.47 14.02 -0.30
CA LYS A 442 7.37 15.35 0.35
C LYS A 442 8.16 15.47 1.66
N ARG A 443 8.35 14.39 2.42
CA ARG A 443 9.03 14.44 3.73
C ARG A 443 10.51 14.06 3.67
N PHE A 444 10.92 13.25 2.69
CA PHE A 444 12.32 12.81 2.52
C PHE A 444 13.03 13.46 1.32
N THR A 445 12.48 14.54 0.78
CA THR A 445 13.19 15.46 -0.14
C THR A 445 14.31 16.28 0.54
N TRP A 446 14.63 16.01 1.81
CA TRP A 446 15.79 16.57 2.50
C TRP A 446 16.78 15.45 2.84
N ILE A 447 17.81 15.30 2.01
CA ILE A 447 19.24 15.32 2.34
C ILE A 447 19.96 15.38 0.97
N GLU A 448 19.79 16.49 0.25
CA GLU A 448 20.96 17.01 -0.45
C GLU A 448 21.84 17.58 0.66
N ILE A 449 22.92 16.88 0.99
CA ILE A 449 23.96 17.43 1.85
C ILE A 449 24.49 18.66 1.09
N PRO A 450 24.44 19.89 1.64
CA PRO A 450 25.23 20.97 1.07
C PRO A 450 26.67 20.46 1.07
N THR A 451 27.26 20.35 -0.12
CA THR A 451 28.68 20.04 -0.28
C THR A 451 29.47 20.79 0.79
N PRO A 452 30.40 20.15 1.51
CA PRO A 452 31.14 20.84 2.55
C PRO A 452 31.81 22.03 1.89
N VAL A 453 31.38 23.23 2.27
CA VAL A 453 32.04 24.46 1.88
C VAL A 453 33.43 24.35 2.47
N HIS A 454 34.43 24.11 1.63
CA HIS A 454 35.82 24.22 2.01
C HIS A 454 36.04 25.63 2.53
N PHE A 455 36.07 25.79 3.86
CA PHE A 455 36.61 26.99 4.48
C PHE A 455 38.12 26.95 4.24
N GLY A 456 38.56 27.65 3.20
CA GLY A 456 39.97 28.00 3.05
C GLY A 456 40.37 28.83 4.26
N SER A 457 41.25 28.28 5.09
CA SER A 457 41.90 29.00 6.18
C SER A 457 42.85 30.03 5.58
N LEU A 458 42.43 31.28 5.50
CA LEU A 458 43.34 32.40 5.27
C LEU A 458 44.06 32.70 6.58
N VAL A 459 45.25 32.12 6.76
CA VAL A 459 46.14 32.45 7.87
C VAL A 459 46.81 33.79 7.58
N LEU A 460 46.28 34.87 8.16
CA LEU A 460 47.00 36.14 8.24
C LEU A 460 47.83 36.15 9.53
N ARG A 461 49.15 35.98 9.37
CA ARG A 461 50.13 36.27 10.43
C ARG A 461 50.23 37.78 10.61
N GLY A 462 49.82 38.26 11.78
CA GLY A 462 50.10 39.62 12.25
C GLY A 462 50.28 39.61 13.76
N THR A 463 51.50 39.88 14.21
CA THR A 463 51.87 40.12 15.61
C THR A 463 51.43 41.51 16.06
N LEU A 464 50.86 41.63 17.27
CA LEU A 464 51.09 42.70 18.27
C LEU A 464 50.20 42.45 19.53
N PRO A 465 50.50 43.07 20.70
CA PRO A 465 50.39 42.46 22.01
C PRO A 465 49.20 42.96 22.83
N THR A 466 49.06 42.33 24.01
CA THR A 466 48.24 42.74 25.16
C THR A 466 46.71 42.67 25.02
N GLY A 467 46.17 41.54 25.48
CA GLY A 467 45.10 41.51 26.50
C GLY A 467 43.75 42.11 26.14
N VAL A 468 42.96 41.43 25.30
CA VAL A 468 41.49 41.50 25.30
C VAL A 468 40.94 40.12 24.93
N PHE A 469 40.12 39.52 25.80
CA PHE A 469 39.30 38.35 25.46
C PHE A 469 38.14 38.80 24.56
N LEU A 470 38.11 38.33 23.31
CA LEU A 470 36.96 38.50 22.41
C LEU A 470 36.12 37.22 22.43
N ILE A 471 34.90 37.33 22.97
CA ILE A 471 33.84 36.34 22.81
C ILE A 471 33.25 36.53 21.41
N PHE A 472 33.37 35.53 20.54
CA PHE A 472 32.65 35.51 19.27
C PHE A 472 31.24 34.95 19.46
N ALA A 473 30.24 35.80 19.33
CA ALA A 473 28.86 35.40 19.06
C ALA A 473 28.66 35.38 17.54
N SER A 474 28.39 34.21 16.97
CA SER A 474 28.04 34.07 15.56
C SER A 474 26.56 34.43 15.37
N ILE A 475 26.28 35.61 14.80
CA ILE A 475 24.95 35.97 14.29
C ILE A 475 24.87 35.54 12.83
N ALA A 476 23.98 34.60 12.51
CA ALA A 476 23.65 34.26 11.13
C ALA A 476 22.64 35.28 10.58
N ILE A 477 23.07 36.11 9.64
CA ILE A 477 22.18 36.97 8.83
C ILE A 477 21.82 36.20 7.56
N VAL A 478 20.60 35.66 7.50
CA VAL A 478 20.04 35.09 6.28
C VAL A 478 19.43 36.23 5.46
N LYS A 479 20.05 36.56 4.31
CA LYS A 479 19.43 37.38 3.26
C LYS A 479 18.53 36.50 2.39
N PRO A 480 17.26 36.85 2.14
CA PRO A 480 16.48 36.20 1.10
C PRO A 480 16.90 36.74 -0.27
N ARG A 481 17.39 35.86 -1.15
CA ARG A 481 17.55 36.16 -2.58
C ARG A 481 16.23 35.92 -3.30
N THR A 482 15.74 36.99 -3.92
CA THR A 482 14.70 37.05 -4.95
C THR A 482 15.18 36.46 -6.28
N CYS A 483 14.35 35.62 -6.92
CA CYS A 483 14.16 35.49 -8.38
C CYS A 483 13.05 34.46 -8.65
N CYS A 484 11.88 34.85 -9.15
CA CYS A 484 11.54 35.11 -10.58
C CYS A 484 10.96 33.88 -11.30
N ILE A 485 9.68 33.55 -11.03
CA ILE A 485 8.71 33.05 -12.03
C ILE A 485 7.32 33.58 -11.62
N VAL A 486 7.09 34.86 -11.85
CA VAL A 486 5.73 35.43 -11.97
C VAL A 486 5.75 36.29 -13.22
N ASP A 487 5.82 35.61 -14.36
CA ASP A 487 5.65 36.26 -15.66
C ASP A 487 5.06 35.27 -16.67
N ARG A 488 3.82 34.82 -16.38
CA ARG A 488 2.84 34.41 -17.38
C ARG A 488 1.49 34.24 -16.70
N ILE A 489 0.45 34.70 -17.39
CA ILE A 489 -0.97 34.70 -16.99
C ILE A 489 -1.40 35.96 -16.22
N MET A 490 -1.13 37.13 -16.79
CA MET A 490 -2.17 38.16 -16.91
C MET A 490 -2.65 38.17 -18.35
N ARG A 491 -3.91 37.80 -18.57
CA ARG A 491 -4.82 38.39 -19.57
C ARG A 491 -6.22 37.85 -19.30
N TRP A 492 -7.20 38.70 -19.56
CA TRP A 492 -8.65 38.56 -19.43
C TRP A 492 -9.25 39.14 -18.14
N THR A 493 -10.26 39.97 -18.39
CA THR A 493 -10.62 41.22 -17.68
C THR A 493 -12.07 41.17 -17.21
N TRP A 494 -12.37 41.66 -15.99
CA TRP A 494 -13.59 42.38 -15.50
C TRP A 494 -13.93 42.10 -14.01
N PRO A 495 -14.65 42.99 -13.25
CA PRO A 495 -14.10 44.19 -12.63
C PRO A 495 -14.10 44.18 -11.08
N ILE A 496 -13.08 44.82 -10.51
CA ILE A 496 -12.74 44.96 -9.09
C ILE A 496 -13.62 46.03 -8.39
N ARG A 497 -14.95 45.85 -8.38
CA ARG A 497 -15.86 46.75 -7.61
C ARG A 497 -16.73 46.07 -6.55
N VAL A 498 -16.84 44.73 -6.56
CA VAL A 498 -17.62 43.98 -5.55
C VAL A 498 -16.75 43.57 -4.35
N LEU A 499 -15.46 43.28 -4.57
CA LEU A 499 -14.56 42.77 -3.53
C LEU A 499 -14.21 43.81 -2.43
N LYS A 500 -14.21 45.11 -2.77
CA LYS A 500 -13.97 46.19 -1.79
C LYS A 500 -15.14 46.42 -0.82
N LYS A 501 -16.38 46.04 -1.19
CA LYS A 501 -17.55 46.15 -0.29
C LYS A 501 -17.62 45.00 0.72
N ILE A 502 -17.18 43.80 0.36
CA ILE A 502 -17.21 42.62 1.24
C ILE A 502 -16.16 42.73 2.36
N ILE A 503 -14.98 43.28 2.05
CA ILE A 503 -13.89 43.49 3.02
C ILE A 503 -14.25 44.60 4.05
N ALA A 504 -15.09 45.57 3.67
CA ALA A 504 -15.53 46.64 4.58
C ALA A 504 -16.60 46.17 5.59
N VAL A 505 -17.47 45.23 5.21
CA VAL A 505 -18.52 44.69 6.11
C VAL A 505 -17.94 43.70 7.13
N ALA A 506 -16.92 42.92 6.76
CA ALA A 506 -16.26 41.98 7.66
C ALA A 506 -15.44 42.67 8.78
N LYS A 507 -14.86 43.84 8.51
CA LYS A 507 -14.09 44.62 9.51
C LYS A 507 -14.96 45.28 10.60
N ILE A 508 -16.25 45.49 10.34
CA ILE A 508 -17.19 46.09 11.32
C ILE A 508 -17.75 45.02 12.28
N SER A 509 -17.93 43.78 11.82
CA SER A 509 -18.48 42.68 12.65
C SER A 509 -17.49 42.17 13.72
N ILE A 510 -16.18 42.20 13.43
CA ILE A 510 -15.15 41.70 14.38
C ILE A 510 -14.83 42.73 15.49
N ARG A 511 -15.05 44.03 15.26
CA ARG A 511 -14.88 45.05 16.32
C ARG A 511 -16.04 45.12 17.32
N GLY A 512 -17.20 44.54 17.02
CA GLY A 512 -18.37 44.52 17.91
C GLY A 512 -18.38 43.40 18.96
N LYS A 513 -17.63 42.30 18.75
CA LYS A 513 -17.65 41.13 19.67
C LYS A 513 -16.49 41.07 20.67
N LEU A 514 -15.50 41.97 20.58
CA LEU A 514 -14.36 42.01 21.51
C LEU A 514 -14.52 43.01 22.67
N ARG A 515 -15.66 43.70 22.76
CA ARG A 515 -15.95 44.69 23.83
C ARG A 515 -16.94 44.22 24.90
N GLN A 516 -17.33 42.94 24.90
CA GLN A 516 -18.33 42.41 25.82
C GLN A 516 -17.88 41.11 26.50
N ARG A 517 -16.64 41.09 27.02
CA ARG A 517 -16.15 40.08 27.97
C ARG A 517 -14.91 40.54 28.76
N VAL A 518 -14.88 41.82 29.15
CA VAL A 518 -13.97 42.36 30.18
C VAL A 518 -14.78 43.28 31.09
N SER A 519 -15.66 42.67 31.88
CA SER A 519 -16.08 43.14 33.19
C SER A 519 -16.80 41.96 33.80
N ASP A 520 -16.15 41.28 34.74
CA ASP A 520 -16.76 40.73 35.95
C ASP A 520 -15.73 39.86 36.68
N ILE A 521 -15.78 39.96 38.02
CA ILE A 521 -15.01 39.24 39.03
C ILE A 521 -13.68 39.93 39.43
N ALA A 522 -13.85 40.97 40.26
CA ALA A 522 -12.97 41.24 41.37
C ALA A 522 -13.63 40.71 42.65
N ASN A 523 -12.91 39.90 43.45
CA ASN A 523 -12.94 40.03 44.91
C ASN A 523 -11.72 39.34 45.55
N PRO A 524 -11.06 39.95 46.55
CA PRO A 524 -9.86 39.42 47.17
C PRO A 524 -10.21 38.61 48.42
N ALA A 525 -9.57 37.44 48.58
CA ALA A 525 -9.52 36.74 49.86
C ALA A 525 -8.05 36.49 50.22
N THR A 526 -7.64 37.17 51.29
CA THR A 526 -6.42 36.95 52.08
C THR A 526 -6.24 35.49 52.49
N PHE A 527 -5.07 34.91 52.21
CA PHE A 527 -4.55 33.78 52.98
C PHE A 527 -3.02 33.83 53.08
N ASN A 528 -2.52 33.66 54.31
CA ASN A 528 -1.13 33.67 54.73
C ASN A 528 -0.32 32.48 54.18
N PHE A 529 0.95 32.69 53.87
CA PHE A 529 1.94 31.60 53.78
C PHE A 529 3.10 31.81 54.75
N ARG A 530 3.28 30.80 55.62
CA ARG A 530 4.48 30.55 56.43
C ARG A 530 5.59 29.97 55.55
N LEU A 531 6.82 30.37 55.85
CA LEU A 531 8.06 29.72 55.41
C LEU A 531 8.16 28.29 55.94
N GLY A 532 8.66 27.37 55.11
CA GLY A 532 8.96 25.99 55.48
C GLY A 532 9.65 25.20 54.37
N SER A 533 10.98 25.25 54.38
CA SER A 533 11.98 24.22 54.04
C SER A 533 11.80 23.24 52.86
N SER A 534 12.78 23.33 51.95
CA SER A 534 13.55 22.25 51.32
C SER A 534 12.81 21.14 50.56
N THR A 535 12.94 21.14 49.22
CA THR A 535 13.43 20.00 48.44
C THR A 535 13.94 20.51 47.08
N GLN A 536 15.11 20.04 46.67
CA GLN A 536 15.83 20.41 45.46
C GLN A 536 15.02 20.08 44.19
N VAL A 537 14.91 21.03 43.26
CA VAL A 537 14.50 20.78 41.88
C VAL A 537 15.59 21.34 40.97
N PHE A 538 16.21 20.46 40.19
CA PHE A 538 17.12 20.82 39.11
C PHE A 538 16.34 21.55 38.02
N ALA A 539 16.57 22.84 37.88
CA ALA A 539 16.13 23.63 36.74
C ALA A 539 17.23 23.56 35.66
N ILE A 540 16.97 22.83 34.57
CA ILE A 540 17.71 23.00 33.32
C ILE A 540 16.91 23.98 32.48
N GLY A 541 17.40 25.22 32.42
CA GLY A 541 16.85 26.28 31.59
C GLY A 541 17.03 25.96 30.12
N ARG A 542 15.93 26.04 29.37
CA ARG A 542 15.90 26.00 27.91
C ARG A 542 16.33 27.37 27.40
N VAL A 543 17.48 27.44 26.76
CA VAL A 543 17.88 28.60 25.93
C VAL A 543 17.35 28.29 24.53
N GLU A 544 16.33 29.03 24.11
CA GLU A 544 15.87 29.05 22.72
C GLU A 544 16.92 29.81 21.88
N VAL A 545 17.40 29.16 20.81
CA VAL A 545 18.13 29.78 19.70
C VAL A 545 17.29 29.58 18.45
#